data_AF-F1W397-F1
#
_entry.id   AF-F1W397-F1
#
_cell.length_a   1.000
_cell.length_b   1.000
_cell.length_c   1.000
_cell.angle_alpha   90.00
_cell.angle_beta   90.00
_cell.angle_gamma   90.00
#
_symmetry.space_group_name_H-M   'P 1'
#
loop_
_entity.id
_entity.type
_entity.pdbx_description
1 polymer ?
#
loop_
_entity_poly.entity_id
_entity_poly.type
_entity_poly.pdbx_seq_one_letter_code
_entity_poly.pdbx_strand_id
1 'polypeptide(L)'
;MNPISALKPNTLLKTLNTYIVEDLSNADTVTTSAIAASLLADLAVPVLQMLASAGANADEVAVEFFPDKDEPGTPGTMFFWHGTRSLEDNAWEDAHRAEYSLRMAAFLPERDDDGAVYPAGFTLTLKLEASACELIEKMPAGVFELIESEFKGAPLPSGFEFLDDSEHVPVLPNMRRQFIKAISRAHAASNKRRGNRFEAVMLHYIWDRIEPEQHFDAVLAALTKLFVALHQQAQR
;
A
#
# COMPACT_ATOMS: atom_id res chain seq x y z
N MET A 1 -9.16 1.71 -22.01
CA MET A 1 -8.43 0.49 -21.58
C MET A 1 -7.88 0.77 -20.20
N ASN A 2 -8.18 -0.06 -19.20
CA ASN A 2 -7.62 0.09 -17.85
C ASN A 2 -6.15 -0.40 -17.92
N PRO A 3 -5.13 0.44 -17.68
CA PRO A 3 -3.71 0.08 -17.86
C PRO A 3 -3.24 -1.07 -16.95
N ILE A 4 -4.05 -1.44 -15.97
CA ILE A 4 -3.77 -2.48 -14.97
C ILE A 4 -4.05 -3.90 -15.49
N SER A 5 -4.78 -4.05 -16.60
CA SER A 5 -5.26 -5.33 -17.17
C SER A 5 -4.17 -6.30 -17.72
N ALA A 6 -2.92 -6.17 -17.29
CA ALA A 6 -1.80 -7.00 -17.74
C ALA A 6 -0.92 -7.54 -16.60
N LEU A 7 -1.18 -7.19 -15.34
CA LEU A 7 -0.41 -7.74 -14.23
C LEU A 7 -0.82 -9.20 -14.01
N LYS A 8 0.15 -10.10 -13.98
CA LYS A 8 -0.04 -11.51 -13.65
C LYS A 8 0.62 -11.78 -12.31
N PRO A 9 0.01 -11.38 -11.18
CA PRO A 9 0.65 -11.44 -9.87
C PRO A 9 1.10 -12.86 -9.51
N ASN A 10 0.38 -13.91 -9.93
CA ASN A 10 0.86 -15.28 -9.77
C ASN A 10 2.14 -15.59 -10.55
N THR A 11 2.32 -15.01 -11.74
CA THR A 11 3.55 -15.21 -12.53
C THR A 11 4.72 -14.51 -11.86
N LEU A 12 4.50 -13.29 -11.36
CA LEU A 12 5.49 -12.51 -10.61
C LEU A 12 5.95 -13.27 -9.35
N LEU A 13 5.04 -13.80 -8.55
CA LEU A 13 5.40 -14.52 -7.31
C LEU A 13 6.06 -15.88 -7.52
N LYS A 14 6.06 -16.45 -8.74
CA LYS A 14 6.72 -17.76 -8.96
C LYS A 14 8.21 -17.72 -8.65
N THR A 15 8.85 -16.57 -8.82
CA THR A 15 10.28 -16.38 -8.51
C THR A 15 10.57 -16.39 -7.01
N LEU A 16 9.57 -16.13 -6.15
CA LEU A 16 9.73 -16.11 -4.68
C LEU A 16 9.47 -17.48 -4.03
N ASN A 17 8.87 -18.44 -4.75
CA ASN A 17 8.44 -19.73 -4.16
C ASN A 17 9.53 -20.59 -3.58
N THR A 18 10.77 -20.39 -4.00
CA THR A 18 11.91 -21.20 -3.58
C THR A 18 12.58 -20.67 -2.31
N TYR A 19 12.10 -19.55 -1.76
CA TYR A 19 12.71 -18.85 -0.63
C TYR A 19 11.76 -18.89 0.60
N ILE A 20 11.84 -19.93 1.44
CA ILE A 20 10.97 -20.10 2.61
C ILE A 20 11.61 -19.48 3.88
N VAL A 21 10.83 -18.74 4.67
CA VAL A 21 11.29 -17.91 5.81
C VAL A 21 11.99 -18.69 6.94
N GLU A 22 11.63 -19.95 7.19
CA GLU A 22 12.26 -20.75 8.26
C GLU A 22 13.75 -21.08 8.05
N ASP A 23 14.27 -20.97 6.82
CA ASP A 23 15.68 -21.23 6.49
C ASP A 23 16.46 -19.96 6.13
N LEU A 24 16.02 -18.80 6.63
CA LEU A 24 16.68 -17.52 6.31
C LEU A 24 18.06 -17.34 6.97
N SER A 25 18.45 -18.22 7.89
CA SER A 25 19.84 -18.26 8.38
C SER A 25 20.86 -18.51 7.25
N ASN A 26 20.41 -19.09 6.13
CA ASN A 26 21.19 -19.31 4.91
C ASN A 26 20.65 -18.54 3.69
N ALA A 27 19.52 -17.84 3.81
CA ALA A 27 18.96 -17.13 2.68
C ALA A 27 19.79 -15.89 2.39
N ASP A 28 20.20 -15.78 1.14
CA ASP A 28 20.86 -14.59 0.63
C ASP A 28 19.86 -13.43 0.59
N THR A 29 19.85 -12.64 1.67
CA THR A 29 19.00 -11.45 1.85
C THR A 29 19.24 -10.41 0.75
N VAL A 30 20.43 -10.38 0.15
CA VAL A 30 20.74 -9.51 -0.98
C VAL A 30 20.01 -10.00 -2.23
N THR A 31 20.06 -11.30 -2.49
CA THR A 31 19.35 -11.91 -3.63
C THR A 31 17.83 -11.78 -3.49
N THR A 32 17.26 -12.07 -2.33
CA THR A 32 15.80 -11.93 -2.12
C THR A 32 15.35 -10.48 -2.23
N SER A 33 16.12 -9.52 -1.71
CA SER A 33 15.87 -8.08 -1.89
C SER A 33 15.91 -7.66 -3.35
N ALA A 34 16.89 -8.14 -4.13
CA ALA A 34 17.01 -7.82 -5.55
C ALA A 34 15.83 -8.37 -6.37
N ILE A 35 15.38 -9.60 -6.06
CA ILE A 35 14.19 -10.17 -6.69
C ILE A 35 12.96 -9.33 -6.34
N ALA A 36 12.75 -9.01 -5.06
CA ALA A 36 11.62 -8.20 -4.61
C ALA A 36 11.61 -6.82 -5.29
N ALA A 37 12.77 -6.15 -5.37
CA ALA A 37 12.91 -4.88 -6.07
C ALA A 37 12.46 -4.97 -7.55
N SER A 38 12.88 -6.03 -8.26
CA SER A 38 12.46 -6.25 -9.65
C SER A 38 10.96 -6.47 -9.78
N LEU A 39 10.37 -7.30 -8.92
CA LEU A 39 8.93 -7.59 -8.95
C LEU A 39 8.09 -6.34 -8.65
N LEU A 40 8.51 -5.56 -7.66
CA LEU A 40 7.82 -4.34 -7.28
C LEU A 40 8.02 -3.22 -8.31
N ALA A 41 9.13 -3.21 -9.05
CA ALA A 41 9.31 -2.32 -10.20
C ALA A 41 8.31 -2.64 -11.32
N ASP A 42 8.05 -3.92 -11.60
CA ASP A 42 7.01 -4.33 -12.56
C ASP A 42 5.61 -3.90 -12.08
N LEU A 43 5.31 -4.08 -10.79
CA LEU A 43 4.06 -3.62 -10.18
C LEU A 43 3.92 -2.09 -10.13
N ALA A 44 5.04 -1.34 -10.14
CA ALA A 44 5.04 0.12 -10.15
C ALA A 44 4.60 0.70 -11.50
N VAL A 45 4.76 -0.03 -12.60
CA VAL A 45 4.50 0.48 -13.95
C VAL A 45 3.06 1.04 -14.09
N PRO A 46 2.00 0.32 -13.69
CA PRO A 46 0.64 0.86 -13.83
C PRO A 46 0.37 2.06 -12.91
N VAL A 47 0.99 2.10 -11.73
CA VAL A 47 0.90 3.23 -10.79
C VAL A 47 1.45 4.50 -11.45
N LEU A 48 2.66 4.40 -11.99
CA LEU A 48 3.34 5.49 -12.69
C LEU A 48 2.56 5.98 -13.92
N GLN A 49 1.98 5.05 -14.69
CA GLN A 49 1.14 5.39 -15.84
C GLN A 49 -0.12 6.16 -15.45
N MET A 50 -0.77 5.79 -14.35
CA MET A 50 -1.96 6.49 -13.85
C MET A 50 -1.61 7.88 -13.30
N LEU A 51 -0.50 8.02 -12.58
CA LEU A 51 0.03 9.32 -12.15
C LEU A 51 0.25 10.25 -13.34
N ALA A 52 0.98 9.77 -14.36
CA ALA A 52 1.24 10.53 -15.57
C ALA A 52 -0.05 10.92 -16.33
N SER A 53 -1.00 9.99 -16.45
CA SER A 53 -2.27 10.22 -17.15
C SER A 53 -3.16 11.25 -16.44
N ALA A 54 -3.03 11.38 -15.13
CA ALA A 54 -3.78 12.33 -14.33
C ALA A 54 -3.17 13.75 -14.33
N GLY A 55 -2.04 13.95 -15.03
CA GLY A 55 -1.34 15.23 -15.02
C GLY A 55 -0.78 15.61 -13.66
N ALA A 56 -0.62 14.64 -12.75
CA ALA A 56 0.22 14.83 -11.57
C ALA A 56 1.64 15.08 -12.07
N ASN A 57 2.32 16.10 -11.54
CA ASN A 57 3.73 16.30 -11.85
C ASN A 57 4.49 15.09 -11.34
N ALA A 58 4.85 14.17 -12.25
CA ALA A 58 5.55 12.94 -11.91
C ALA A 58 6.88 13.21 -11.17
N ASP A 59 7.48 14.39 -11.42
CA ASP A 59 8.68 14.88 -10.74
C ASP A 59 8.44 15.25 -9.26
N GLU A 60 7.18 15.38 -8.83
CA GLU A 60 6.76 15.66 -7.45
C GLU A 60 6.36 14.40 -6.67
N VAL A 61 6.40 13.22 -7.31
CA VAL A 61 6.21 11.94 -6.65
C VAL A 61 7.54 11.19 -6.68
N ALA A 62 8.16 11.04 -5.52
CA ALA A 62 9.34 10.21 -5.37
C ALA A 62 8.93 8.73 -5.33
N VAL A 63 9.74 7.89 -5.97
CA VAL A 63 9.54 6.43 -6.02
C VAL A 63 10.86 5.74 -5.75
N GLU A 64 10.88 4.87 -4.73
CA GLU A 64 12.11 4.19 -4.30
C GLU A 64 11.80 2.87 -3.61
N PHE A 65 12.67 1.89 -3.84
CA PHE A 65 12.65 0.61 -3.14
C PHE A 65 13.61 0.67 -1.94
N PHE A 66 13.09 0.33 -0.76
CA PHE A 66 13.88 0.20 0.46
C PHE A 66 13.92 -1.27 0.90
N PRO A 67 15.11 -1.89 1.04
CA PRO A 67 15.22 -3.23 1.58
C PRO A 67 14.88 -3.22 3.08
N ASP A 68 14.11 -4.20 3.53
CA ASP A 68 13.85 -4.40 4.95
C ASP A 68 14.79 -5.47 5.48
N LYS A 69 15.74 -5.05 6.32
CA LYS A 69 16.76 -5.96 6.87
C LYS A 69 16.32 -6.60 8.17
N ASP A 70 15.31 -6.02 8.82
CA ASP A 70 14.87 -6.41 10.15
C ASP A 70 13.59 -7.27 10.08
N GLU A 71 12.94 -7.34 8.92
CA GLU A 71 11.76 -8.18 8.66
C GLU A 71 12.08 -9.31 7.65
N PRO A 72 12.50 -10.50 8.12
CA PRO A 72 12.96 -11.59 7.25
C PRO A 72 11.92 -12.08 6.24
N GLY A 73 10.62 -11.96 6.58
CA GLY A 73 9.50 -12.32 5.70
C GLY A 73 9.20 -11.30 4.59
N THR A 74 9.67 -10.05 4.73
CA THR A 74 9.36 -8.95 3.81
C THR A 74 10.66 -8.36 3.29
N PRO A 75 11.28 -8.89 2.23
CA PRO A 75 12.62 -8.49 1.75
C PRO A 75 12.77 -7.00 1.39
N GLY A 76 11.67 -6.28 1.21
CA GLY A 76 11.67 -4.84 1.07
C GLY A 76 10.36 -4.29 0.52
N THR A 77 10.27 -2.97 0.50
CA THR A 77 9.05 -2.24 0.15
C THR A 77 9.35 -1.14 -0.83
N MET A 78 8.54 -1.03 -1.87
CA MET A 78 8.50 0.09 -2.82
C MET A 78 7.58 1.18 -2.28
N PHE A 79 8.08 2.40 -2.18
CA PHE A 79 7.33 3.56 -1.72
C PHE A 79 7.07 4.52 -2.87
N PHE A 80 5.87 5.10 -2.89
CA PHE A 80 5.51 6.29 -3.64
C PHE A 80 5.07 7.35 -2.62
N TRP A 81 5.68 8.52 -2.65
CA TRP A 81 5.34 9.59 -1.73
C TRP A 81 5.49 10.95 -2.37
N HIS A 82 4.82 11.95 -1.80
CA HIS A 82 4.98 13.33 -2.21
C HIS A 82 6.40 13.79 -1.90
N GLY A 83 7.17 14.09 -2.95
CA GLY A 83 8.58 14.43 -2.90
C GLY A 83 8.84 15.83 -2.36
N THR A 84 8.48 16.12 -1.12
CA THR A 84 9.13 17.19 -0.36
C THR A 84 10.43 16.62 0.20
N ARG A 85 11.45 16.43 -0.65
CA ARG A 85 12.79 16.07 -0.18
C ARG A 85 13.21 17.13 0.84
N SER A 86 13.35 16.74 2.09
CA SER A 86 14.04 17.60 3.04
C SER A 86 15.49 17.69 2.57
N LEU A 87 16.15 18.83 2.80
CA LEU A 87 17.56 19.02 2.44
C LEU A 87 18.51 18.11 3.26
N GLU A 88 17.98 17.17 4.05
CA GLU A 88 18.69 16.31 4.99
C GLU A 88 18.64 14.83 4.54
N ASP A 89 19.51 14.47 3.59
CA ASP A 89 20.17 13.18 3.26
C ASP A 89 19.56 11.77 3.56
N ASN A 90 18.31 11.60 4.02
CA ASN A 90 17.73 10.27 4.24
C ASN A 90 16.34 10.08 3.57
N ALA A 91 16.37 9.59 2.34
CA ALA A 91 15.17 9.28 1.56
C ALA A 91 14.22 8.29 2.25
N TRP A 92 14.75 7.36 3.06
CA TRP A 92 13.93 6.41 3.82
C TRP A 92 13.12 7.11 4.91
N GLU A 93 13.74 8.04 5.66
CA GLU A 93 13.03 8.83 6.67
C GLU A 93 11.99 9.75 6.04
N ASP A 94 12.32 10.39 4.92
CA ASP A 94 11.39 11.22 4.15
C ASP A 94 10.17 10.40 3.70
N ALA A 95 10.38 9.23 3.09
CA ALA A 95 9.29 8.35 2.65
C ALA A 95 8.43 7.84 3.82
N HIS A 96 9.04 7.57 4.98
CA HIS A 96 8.33 7.09 6.15
C HIS A 96 7.47 8.17 6.82
N ARG A 97 7.96 9.42 6.82
CA ARG A 97 7.32 10.60 7.42
C ARG A 97 6.42 11.38 6.46
N ALA A 98 6.38 10.99 5.20
CA ALA A 98 5.52 11.63 4.21
C ALA A 98 4.07 11.68 4.68
N GLU A 99 3.40 12.80 4.41
CA GLU A 99 2.00 13.01 4.84
C GLU A 99 1.07 11.94 4.27
N TYR A 100 1.36 11.45 3.07
CA TYR A 100 0.73 10.29 2.49
C TYR A 100 1.75 9.51 1.65
N SER A 101 1.61 8.19 1.66
CA SER A 101 2.45 7.30 0.86
C SER A 101 1.67 6.07 0.41
N LEU A 102 1.85 5.66 -0.84
CA LEU A 102 1.48 4.33 -1.30
C LEU A 102 2.70 3.41 -1.17
N ARG A 103 2.52 2.24 -0.56
CA ARG A 103 3.57 1.28 -0.26
C ARG A 103 3.18 -0.07 -0.86
N MET A 104 4.13 -0.73 -1.49
CA MET A 104 3.94 -2.07 -2.05
C MET A 104 5.08 -2.94 -1.58
N ALA A 105 4.79 -4.06 -0.95
CA ALA A 105 5.79 -5.04 -0.56
C ALA A 105 5.42 -6.42 -1.10
N ALA A 106 6.42 -7.27 -1.26
CA ALA A 106 6.23 -8.70 -1.48
C ALA A 106 6.67 -9.42 -0.22
N PHE A 107 5.90 -10.40 0.23
CA PHE A 107 6.30 -11.26 1.35
C PHE A 107 6.61 -12.67 0.86
N LEU A 108 7.61 -13.26 1.49
CA LEU A 108 8.09 -14.61 1.20
C LEU A 108 7.14 -15.65 1.78
N PRO A 109 7.12 -16.89 1.24
CA PRO A 109 6.44 -17.99 1.89
C PRO A 109 6.97 -18.24 3.31
N GLU A 110 6.08 -18.25 4.28
CA GLU A 110 6.39 -18.52 5.68
C GLU A 110 5.87 -19.90 6.06
N ARG A 111 6.58 -20.60 6.95
CA ARG A 111 6.05 -21.80 7.56
C ARG A 111 5.85 -21.53 9.05
N ASP A 112 4.68 -21.92 9.56
CA ASP A 112 4.34 -21.78 10.96
C ASP A 112 4.88 -22.93 11.82
N ASP A 113 4.73 -22.78 13.14
CA ASP A 113 5.16 -23.75 14.14
C ASP A 113 4.52 -25.15 13.95
N ASP A 114 3.35 -25.23 13.30
CA ASP A 114 2.60 -26.47 13.00
C ASP A 114 3.02 -27.09 11.66
N GLY A 115 3.93 -26.45 10.94
CA GLY A 115 4.51 -26.91 9.68
C GLY A 115 3.70 -26.58 8.43
N ALA A 116 2.63 -25.78 8.55
CA ALA A 116 1.84 -25.28 7.43
C ALA A 116 2.59 -24.15 6.71
N VAL A 117 2.56 -24.16 5.37
CA VAL A 117 3.26 -23.16 4.56
C VAL A 117 2.25 -22.13 4.04
N TYR A 118 2.37 -20.90 4.53
CA TYR A 118 1.72 -19.72 3.97
C TYR A 118 2.42 -19.33 2.66
N PRO A 119 1.67 -19.16 1.55
CA PRO A 119 2.27 -18.85 0.26
C PRO A 119 2.83 -17.41 0.24
N ALA A 120 3.76 -17.15 -0.70
CA ALA A 120 4.16 -15.78 -1.02
C ALA A 120 2.96 -14.93 -1.44
N GLY A 121 3.08 -13.62 -1.23
CA GLY A 121 2.04 -12.67 -1.62
C GLY A 121 2.55 -11.24 -1.73
N PHE A 122 1.61 -10.31 -1.81
CA PHE A 122 1.86 -8.88 -1.85
C PHE A 122 1.06 -8.16 -0.76
N THR A 123 1.63 -7.07 -0.25
CA THR A 123 0.90 -6.07 0.53
C THR A 123 0.85 -4.76 -0.24
N LEU A 124 -0.32 -4.12 -0.25
CA LEU A 124 -0.52 -2.78 -0.77
C LEU A 124 -1.10 -1.91 0.35
N THR A 125 -0.40 -0.83 0.68
CA THR A 125 -0.78 0.04 1.80
C THR A 125 -0.79 1.50 1.37
N LEU A 126 -1.92 2.18 1.51
CA LEU A 126 -1.99 3.63 1.49
C LEU A 126 -1.96 4.13 2.93
N LYS A 127 -0.84 4.74 3.34
CA LYS A 127 -0.68 5.37 4.66
C LYS A 127 -1.02 6.86 4.57
N LEU A 128 -1.78 7.35 5.54
CA LEU A 128 -2.18 8.75 5.69
C LEU A 128 -1.84 9.26 7.09
N GLU A 129 -1.07 10.33 7.16
CA GLU A 129 -0.86 11.12 8.36
C GLU A 129 -2.02 12.09 8.59
N ALA A 130 -1.98 12.83 9.70
CA ALA A 130 -3.06 13.73 10.11
C ALA A 130 -3.47 14.74 9.02
N SER A 131 -2.51 15.42 8.38
CA SER A 131 -2.80 16.41 7.33
C SER A 131 -3.42 15.78 6.09
N ALA A 132 -2.96 14.60 5.68
CA ALA A 132 -3.57 13.87 4.57
C ALA A 132 -4.99 13.36 4.89
N CYS A 133 -5.27 13.03 6.15
CA CYS A 133 -6.63 12.72 6.60
C CYS A 133 -7.57 13.92 6.41
N GLU A 134 -7.11 15.14 6.70
CA GLU A 134 -7.90 16.35 6.44
C GLU A 134 -8.15 16.58 4.94
N LEU A 135 -7.21 16.18 4.07
CA LEU A 135 -7.42 16.22 2.62
C LEU A 135 -8.54 15.28 2.22
N ILE A 136 -8.52 14.02 2.70
CA ILE A 136 -9.58 13.02 2.46
C ILE A 136 -10.97 13.54 2.83
N GLU A 137 -11.11 14.22 3.97
CA GLU A 137 -12.40 14.78 4.41
C GLU A 137 -12.94 15.85 3.45
N LYS A 138 -12.04 16.61 2.81
CA LYS A 138 -12.36 17.69 1.86
C LYS A 138 -12.55 17.19 0.42
N MET A 139 -12.22 15.93 0.12
CA MET A 139 -12.33 15.41 -1.24
C MET A 139 -13.79 15.27 -1.71
N PRO A 140 -14.07 15.53 -3.00
CA PRO A 140 -15.41 15.33 -3.57
C PRO A 140 -15.87 13.88 -3.48
N ALA A 141 -17.18 13.67 -3.24
CA ALA A 141 -17.77 12.33 -3.16
C ALA A 141 -17.52 11.48 -4.43
N GLY A 142 -17.51 12.13 -5.61
CA GLY A 142 -17.25 11.47 -6.88
C GLY A 142 -15.91 10.73 -6.98
N VAL A 143 -14.89 11.11 -6.19
CA VAL A 143 -13.63 10.36 -6.13
C VAL A 143 -13.85 8.97 -5.52
N PHE A 144 -14.58 8.90 -4.41
CA PHE A 144 -14.89 7.64 -3.74
C PHE A 144 -15.85 6.78 -4.56
N GLU A 145 -16.81 7.39 -5.26
CA GLU A 145 -17.70 6.67 -6.18
C GLU A 145 -16.94 6.01 -7.34
N LEU A 146 -15.93 6.70 -7.88
CA LEU A 146 -15.04 6.14 -8.90
C LEU A 146 -14.20 4.98 -8.36
N ILE A 147 -13.71 5.08 -7.12
CA ILE A 147 -12.96 4.00 -6.47
C ILE A 147 -13.85 2.80 -6.20
N GLU A 148 -15.04 3.02 -5.62
CA GLU A 148 -16.03 1.96 -5.36
C GLU A 148 -16.47 1.24 -6.63
N SER A 149 -16.44 1.94 -7.78
CA SER A 149 -16.79 1.33 -9.06
C SER A 149 -15.82 0.21 -9.49
N GLU A 150 -14.58 0.20 -9.00
CA GLU A 150 -13.62 -0.89 -9.24
C GLU A 150 -14.04 -2.20 -8.57
N PHE A 151 -14.83 -2.11 -7.49
CA PHE A 151 -15.33 -3.26 -6.73
C PHE A 151 -16.78 -3.62 -7.06
N LYS A 152 -17.45 -2.82 -7.90
CA LYS A 152 -18.90 -2.92 -8.10
C LYS A 152 -19.29 -4.23 -8.77
N GLY A 153 -20.07 -5.04 -8.06
CA GLY A 153 -20.56 -6.34 -8.54
C GLY A 153 -19.73 -7.54 -8.09
N ALA A 154 -18.65 -7.31 -7.34
CA ALA A 154 -17.86 -8.34 -6.68
C ALA A 154 -17.94 -8.16 -5.15
N PRO A 155 -17.80 -9.25 -4.36
CA PRO A 155 -17.53 -9.11 -2.93
C PRO A 155 -16.21 -8.34 -2.73
N LEU A 156 -16.11 -7.57 -1.65
CA LEU A 156 -14.85 -6.93 -1.30
C LEU A 156 -13.81 -8.02 -0.93
N PRO A 157 -12.53 -7.85 -1.33
CA PRO A 157 -11.50 -8.82 -1.01
C PRO A 157 -11.32 -8.99 0.50
N SER A 158 -11.08 -10.21 0.97
CA SER A 158 -11.01 -10.52 2.40
C SER A 158 -9.90 -9.77 3.14
N GLY A 159 -8.75 -9.58 2.48
CA GLY A 159 -7.60 -8.88 3.03
C GLY A 159 -7.66 -7.35 2.93
N PHE A 160 -8.79 -6.75 2.53
CA PHE A 160 -8.90 -5.30 2.32
C PHE A 160 -9.50 -4.59 3.54
N GLU A 161 -8.66 -3.86 4.27
CA GLU A 161 -8.97 -3.34 5.61
C GLU A 161 -8.47 -1.92 5.83
N PHE A 162 -9.17 -1.19 6.69
CA PHE A 162 -8.65 0.01 7.34
C PHE A 162 -7.97 -0.37 8.65
N LEU A 163 -6.76 0.10 8.85
CA LEU A 163 -6.06 0.04 10.12
C LEU A 163 -6.06 1.45 10.74
N ASP A 164 -6.71 1.60 11.88
CA ASP A 164 -6.49 2.71 12.82
C ASP A 164 -5.70 2.19 14.03
N ASP A 165 -5.13 3.09 14.86
CA ASP A 165 -4.31 2.84 16.08
C ASP A 165 -4.83 1.77 17.07
N SER A 166 -5.99 1.14 16.82
CA SER A 166 -6.65 0.24 17.76
C SER A 166 -7.45 -0.92 17.17
N GLU A 167 -7.80 -0.95 15.88
CA GLU A 167 -8.72 -1.99 15.35
C GLU A 167 -8.63 -2.16 13.82
N HIS A 168 -8.80 -3.39 13.35
CA HIS A 168 -8.99 -3.72 11.94
C HIS A 168 -10.46 -3.47 11.55
N VAL A 169 -10.71 -2.52 10.65
CA VAL A 169 -12.07 -2.23 10.16
C VAL A 169 -12.16 -2.69 8.70
N PRO A 170 -12.96 -3.72 8.38
CA PRO A 170 -13.11 -4.16 7.00
C PRO A 170 -13.66 -3.02 6.13
N VAL A 171 -13.12 -2.89 4.93
CA VAL A 171 -13.69 -1.96 3.95
C VAL A 171 -15.07 -2.47 3.57
N LEU A 172 -16.08 -1.61 3.60
CA LEU A 172 -17.48 -1.93 3.27
C LEU A 172 -18.00 -0.96 2.20
N PRO A 173 -19.13 -1.26 1.54
CA PRO A 173 -19.84 -0.29 0.71
C PRO A 173 -19.99 1.06 1.44
N ASN A 174 -19.84 2.17 0.73
CA ASN A 174 -19.72 3.52 1.30
C ASN A 174 -18.34 3.80 1.93
N MET A 175 -17.29 3.56 1.14
CA MET A 175 -15.87 3.76 1.47
C MET A 175 -15.61 5.14 2.05
N ARG A 176 -16.24 6.20 1.51
CA ARG A 176 -16.11 7.57 2.05
C ARG A 176 -16.50 7.63 3.53
N ARG A 177 -17.63 7.02 3.89
CA ARG A 177 -18.09 6.98 5.29
C ARG A 177 -17.14 6.20 6.17
N GLN A 178 -16.56 5.10 5.68
CA GLN A 178 -15.59 4.31 6.44
C GLN A 178 -14.27 5.08 6.65
N PHE A 179 -13.79 5.78 5.63
CA PHE A 179 -12.64 6.70 5.74
C PHE A 179 -12.87 7.74 6.84
N ILE A 180 -13.99 8.47 6.78
CA ILE A 180 -14.32 9.50 7.77
C ILE A 180 -14.42 8.90 9.18
N LYS A 181 -14.99 7.69 9.29
CA LYS A 181 -15.11 6.98 10.57
C LYS A 181 -13.75 6.60 11.15
N ALA A 182 -12.85 6.05 10.34
CA ALA A 182 -11.49 5.69 10.75
C ALA A 182 -10.69 6.94 11.17
N ILE A 183 -10.75 8.01 10.37
CA ILE A 183 -10.10 9.29 10.67
C ILE A 183 -10.61 9.88 11.99
N SER A 184 -11.94 9.93 12.18
CA SER A 184 -12.54 10.42 13.42
C SER A 184 -12.10 9.62 14.65
N ARG A 185 -11.95 8.30 14.52
CA ARG A 185 -11.47 7.41 15.59
C ARG A 185 -9.99 7.67 15.91
N ALA A 186 -9.13 7.73 14.90
CA ALA A 186 -7.72 8.04 15.05
C ALA A 186 -7.51 9.39 15.77
N HIS A 187 -8.24 10.43 15.36
CA HIS A 187 -8.21 11.72 16.07
C HIS A 187 -8.67 11.61 17.54
N ALA A 188 -9.74 10.87 17.81
CA ALA A 188 -10.23 10.68 19.18
C ALA A 188 -9.21 9.92 20.05
N ALA A 189 -8.52 8.94 19.50
CA ALA A 189 -7.47 8.17 20.18
C ALA A 189 -6.25 9.06 20.49
N SER A 190 -5.76 9.80 19.49
CA SER A 190 -4.64 10.74 19.66
C SER A 190 -4.94 11.80 20.72
N ASN A 191 -6.12 12.42 20.68
CA ASN A 191 -6.55 13.42 21.68
C ASN A 191 -6.59 12.87 23.12
N LYS A 192 -6.98 11.60 23.31
CA LYS A 192 -7.01 10.95 24.63
C LYS A 192 -5.62 10.69 25.19
N ARG A 193 -4.63 10.45 24.32
CA ARG A 193 -3.25 10.12 24.71
C ARG A 193 -2.40 11.34 25.13
N ARG A 194 -2.98 12.56 25.20
CA ARG A 194 -2.37 13.82 25.74
C ARG A 194 -0.84 13.87 25.63
N GLY A 195 -0.31 13.90 24.41
CA GLY A 195 1.13 14.03 24.16
C GLY A 195 1.67 13.13 23.04
N ASN A 196 0.94 12.09 22.62
CA ASN A 196 1.37 11.24 21.52
C ASN A 196 0.98 11.82 20.14
N ARG A 197 1.93 11.73 19.21
CA ARG A 197 1.79 12.06 17.79
C ARG A 197 0.68 11.19 17.19
N PHE A 198 -0.15 11.75 16.31
CA PHE A 198 -1.05 10.96 15.46
C PHE A 198 -0.20 9.95 14.68
N GLU A 199 -0.47 8.65 14.79
CA GLU A 199 0.42 7.60 14.24
C GLU A 199 0.20 7.38 12.74
N ALA A 200 -1.03 7.08 12.30
CA ALA A 200 -1.54 7.21 10.92
C ALA A 200 -2.92 6.53 10.79
N VAL A 201 -3.60 6.76 9.66
CA VAL A 201 -4.65 5.88 9.14
C VAL A 201 -4.09 5.13 7.94
N MET A 202 -4.29 3.81 7.88
CA MET A 202 -3.85 3.01 6.74
C MET A 202 -5.03 2.31 6.07
N LEU A 203 -5.03 2.28 4.74
CA LEU A 203 -5.83 1.36 3.95
C LEU A 203 -4.88 0.27 3.46
N HIS A 204 -5.05 -0.93 3.97
CA HIS A 204 -4.15 -2.07 3.80
C HIS A 204 -4.85 -3.18 3.02
N TYR A 205 -4.10 -3.80 2.12
CA TYR A 205 -4.52 -4.97 1.38
C TYR A 205 -3.45 -6.04 1.38
N ILE A 206 -3.80 -7.23 1.82
CA ILE A 206 -2.97 -8.43 1.67
C ILE A 206 -3.57 -9.28 0.56
N TRP A 207 -2.75 -9.62 -0.44
CA TRP A 207 -3.10 -10.59 -1.46
C TRP A 207 -2.13 -11.76 -1.41
N ASP A 208 -2.69 -12.96 -1.36
CA ASP A 208 -1.96 -14.20 -1.53
C ASP A 208 -2.60 -15.04 -2.66
N ARG A 209 -2.04 -16.21 -2.93
CA ARG A 209 -2.49 -17.09 -4.02
C ARG A 209 -3.88 -17.70 -3.84
N ILE A 210 -4.52 -17.50 -2.68
CA ILE A 210 -5.85 -18.01 -2.38
C ILE A 210 -6.91 -17.03 -2.89
N GLU A 211 -6.56 -15.75 -3.00
CA GLU A 211 -7.45 -14.70 -3.49
C GLU A 211 -7.48 -14.61 -5.04
N PRO A 212 -8.64 -14.33 -5.67
CA PRO A 212 -8.73 -14.11 -7.11
C PRO A 212 -7.81 -12.97 -7.60
N GLU A 213 -7.10 -13.16 -8.71
CA GLU A 213 -6.21 -12.11 -9.28
C GLU A 213 -6.96 -10.81 -9.63
N GLN A 214 -8.25 -10.91 -9.99
CA GLN A 214 -9.09 -9.74 -10.28
C GLN A 214 -9.22 -8.81 -9.07
N HIS A 215 -9.15 -9.35 -7.85
CA HIS A 215 -9.15 -8.54 -6.62
C HIS A 215 -7.86 -7.72 -6.53
N PHE A 216 -6.72 -8.30 -6.87
CA PHE A 216 -5.44 -7.60 -6.85
C PHE A 216 -5.44 -6.40 -7.80
N ASP A 217 -5.88 -6.60 -9.04
CA ASP A 217 -5.96 -5.52 -10.03
C ASP A 217 -6.92 -4.41 -9.60
N ALA A 218 -8.09 -4.77 -9.09
CA ALA A 218 -9.10 -3.81 -8.62
C ALA A 218 -8.59 -2.99 -7.42
N VAL A 219 -7.91 -3.64 -6.46
CA VAL A 219 -7.36 -2.94 -5.29
C VAL A 219 -6.19 -2.05 -5.68
N LEU A 220 -5.27 -2.52 -6.52
CA LEU A 220 -4.17 -1.69 -7.01
C LEU A 220 -4.71 -0.46 -7.75
N ALA A 221 -5.73 -0.63 -8.58
CA ALA A 221 -6.41 0.48 -9.26
C ALA A 221 -7.03 1.46 -8.27
N ALA A 222 -7.78 0.96 -7.30
CA ALA A 222 -8.45 1.74 -6.27
C ALA A 222 -7.46 2.57 -5.44
N LEU A 223 -6.41 1.93 -4.92
CA LEU A 223 -5.37 2.59 -4.11
C LEU A 223 -4.60 3.62 -4.92
N THR A 224 -4.26 3.29 -6.17
CA THR A 224 -3.57 4.22 -7.07
C THR A 224 -4.43 5.45 -7.36
N LYS A 225 -5.71 5.27 -7.71
CA LYS A 225 -6.64 6.39 -7.94
C LYS A 225 -6.76 7.29 -6.73
N LEU A 226 -6.84 6.69 -5.54
CA LEU A 226 -6.92 7.45 -4.30
C LEU A 226 -5.63 8.23 -4.02
N PHE A 227 -4.47 7.60 -4.19
CA PHE A 227 -3.16 8.25 -4.05
C PHE A 227 -3.01 9.44 -5.02
N VAL A 228 -3.36 9.25 -6.29
CA VAL A 228 -3.33 10.31 -7.33
C VAL A 228 -4.26 11.45 -6.95
N ALA A 229 -5.48 11.15 -6.51
CA ALA A 229 -6.46 12.17 -6.17
C ALA A 229 -6.06 12.95 -4.90
N LEU A 230 -5.45 12.29 -3.92
CA LEU A 230 -4.82 12.95 -2.75
C LEU A 230 -3.74 13.92 -3.19
N HIS A 231 -2.85 13.46 -4.07
CA HIS A 231 -1.75 14.28 -4.57
C HIS A 231 -2.23 15.54 -5.31
N GLN A 232 -3.20 15.39 -6.21
CA GLN A 232 -3.83 16.53 -6.89
C GLN A 232 -4.54 17.48 -5.93
N GLN A 233 -5.13 16.95 -4.86
CA GLN A 233 -5.82 17.77 -3.86
C GLN A 233 -4.82 18.54 -2.97
N ALA A 234 -3.64 17.98 -2.69
CA ALA A 234 -2.58 18.63 -1.94
C ALA A 234 -1.93 19.80 -2.71
N GLN A 235 -1.95 19.76 -4.04
CA GLN A 235 -1.40 20.79 -4.93
C GLN A 235 -2.32 22.02 -5.13
N ARG A 236 -3.56 21.97 -4.64
CA ARG A 236 -4.57 23.03 -4.82
C ARG A 236 -4.62 23.98 -3.63
#